data_AF-W4FSK3-F1
#
_entry.id   AF-W4FSK3-F1
#
_cell.length_a   1.000
_cell.length_b   1.000
_cell.length_c   1.000
_cell.angle_alpha   90.00
_cell.angle_beta   90.00
_cell.angle_gamma   90.00
#
_symmetry.space_group_name_H-M   'P 1'
#
loop_
_entity.id
_entity.type
_entity.pdbx_description
1 polymer ?
#
loop_
_entity_poly.entity_id
_entity_poly.type
_entity_poly.pdbx_seq_one_letter_code
_entity_poly.pdbx_strand_id
1 'polypeptide(L)'
;MKVPATILLLALTCSLVTASTTRPIVKATTGPRPYYLIDNLPEGALKTKLESCADDRMVPSDFSIGHRGAALQFPEHTRESYVAAARTGAGIIECDVTFTKDKELVCRHAQNDLHTTTNILLTPLAAKCFKPFTPYDPATKSPATAECRTTDITLAEFKTLVGKMDGANENALTVEEYVAGTPLFRTDLYTPPAKGGTLMTHKESIELFKQLGVKMTPEAKEAVVEWPYDGFTRADFVQKIVDEYQALKVNASDVFIQSFILGDLAYLTTSYPDGFGATAVYLDSADTIKDVPSKATLASWKASGINIWAPPIWVLLQAKDGQIAPSQAAIDAKAVGLDLIAWSLERSGFMTNPDHGGWYYQTLNSIITRESDILVTLHVLAQDVGLRGIFTDWPGTVTYYANCFGLARAQC
;
A
#
# COMPACT_ATOMS: atom_id res chain seq x y z
N MET A 1 39.06 65.78 19.88
CA MET A 1 38.05 65.34 18.89
C MET A 1 37.78 63.87 19.13
N LYS A 2 36.61 63.52 19.68
CA LYS A 2 36.19 62.14 19.95
C LYS A 2 35.14 61.74 18.92
N VAL A 3 35.41 60.69 18.16
CA VAL A 3 34.48 60.07 17.20
C VAL A 3 33.56 59.12 17.97
N PRO A 4 32.23 59.15 17.78
CA PRO A 4 31.34 58.19 18.45
C PRO A 4 31.31 56.88 17.67
N ALA A 5 31.38 55.77 18.39
CA ALA A 5 31.23 54.42 17.84
C ALA A 5 29.75 54.09 17.62
N THR A 6 29.37 53.86 16.37
CA THR A 6 28.03 53.38 15.99
C THR A 6 27.96 51.87 16.23
N ILE A 7 27.13 51.45 17.18
CA ILE A 7 26.83 50.03 17.43
C ILE A 7 25.77 49.60 16.40
N LEU A 8 26.16 48.67 15.52
CA LEU A 8 25.27 48.04 14.53
C LEU A 8 24.52 46.89 15.23
N LEU A 9 23.22 47.06 15.53
CA LEU A 9 22.37 45.96 15.98
C LEU A 9 22.08 45.03 14.79
N LEU A 10 22.63 43.82 14.80
CA LEU A 10 22.16 42.73 13.95
C LEU A 10 20.79 42.26 14.46
N ALA A 11 19.73 42.56 13.72
CA ALA A 11 18.42 41.97 13.95
C ALA A 11 18.43 40.51 13.48
N LEU A 12 18.51 39.58 14.43
CA LEU A 12 18.36 38.15 14.17
C LEU A 12 16.87 37.87 13.89
N THR A 13 16.47 37.86 12.62
CA THR A 13 15.12 37.43 12.23
C THR A 13 15.00 35.92 12.45
N CYS A 14 14.43 35.55 13.59
CA CYS A 14 14.03 34.18 13.89
C CYS A 14 12.86 33.82 12.96
N SER A 15 13.15 33.20 11.82
CA SER A 15 12.13 32.58 10.97
C SER A 15 11.48 31.45 11.75
N LEU A 16 10.33 31.74 12.37
CA LEU A 16 9.41 30.74 12.89
C LEU A 16 8.95 29.88 11.71
N VAL A 17 9.57 28.71 11.56
CA VAL A 17 9.02 27.63 10.74
C VAL A 17 7.70 27.25 11.42
N THR A 18 6.59 27.71 10.86
CA THR A 18 5.27 27.22 11.28
C THR A 18 5.22 25.74 10.95
N ALA A 19 5.33 24.89 11.97
CA ALA A 19 4.98 23.49 11.84
C ALA A 19 3.56 23.44 11.29
N SER A 20 3.41 23.02 10.04
CA SER A 20 2.10 22.77 9.44
C SER A 20 1.47 21.65 10.26
N THR A 21 0.61 22.01 11.22
CA THR A 21 -0.17 21.05 11.99
C THR A 21 -1.19 20.47 11.03
N THR A 22 -0.82 19.38 10.35
CA THR A 22 -1.76 18.56 9.59
C THR A 22 -2.83 18.10 10.58
N ARG A 23 -4.05 18.64 10.43
CA ARG A 23 -5.21 18.23 11.24
C ARG A 23 -5.70 16.88 10.71
N PRO A 24 -6.32 16.04 11.58
CA PRO A 24 -6.98 14.82 11.14
C PRO A 24 -7.91 15.08 9.95
N ILE A 25 -7.91 14.17 8.97
CA ILE A 25 -8.81 14.28 7.82
C ILE A 25 -10.23 13.92 8.29
N VAL A 26 -11.15 14.88 8.20
CA VAL A 26 -12.57 14.71 8.58
C VAL A 26 -13.52 14.83 7.39
N LYS A 27 -12.97 15.05 6.19
CA LYS A 27 -13.69 15.10 4.92
C LYS A 27 -12.80 14.48 3.85
N ALA A 28 -13.35 13.54 3.09
CA ALA A 28 -12.65 12.93 1.96
C ALA A 28 -12.98 13.68 0.65
N THR A 29 -12.01 13.72 -0.26
CA THR A 29 -12.18 14.16 -1.65
C THR A 29 -11.83 13.00 -2.56
N THR A 30 -12.85 12.27 -3.02
CA THR A 30 -12.69 10.98 -3.71
C THR A 30 -12.18 11.09 -5.15
N GLY A 31 -12.13 12.32 -5.69
CA GLY A 31 -11.65 12.60 -7.04
C GLY A 31 -12.63 12.11 -8.13
N PRO A 32 -12.24 12.17 -9.41
CA PRO A 32 -13.12 11.85 -10.53
C PRO A 32 -13.27 10.34 -10.80
N ARG A 33 -12.35 9.51 -10.32
CA ARG A 33 -12.30 8.06 -10.59
C ARG A 33 -13.60 7.30 -10.26
N PRO A 34 -14.25 7.51 -9.09
CA PRO A 34 -15.52 6.84 -8.79
C PRO A 34 -16.61 7.20 -9.81
N TYR A 35 -16.74 8.49 -10.16
CA TYR A 35 -17.75 8.97 -11.11
C TYR A 35 -17.53 8.39 -12.51
N TYR A 36 -16.29 8.36 -13.00
CA TYR A 36 -15.94 7.68 -14.25
C TYR A 36 -16.40 6.21 -14.26
N LEU A 37 -16.18 5.48 -13.16
CA LEU A 37 -16.60 4.08 -13.05
C LEU A 37 -18.12 3.94 -12.98
N ILE A 38 -18.82 4.84 -12.29
CA ILE A 38 -20.29 4.86 -12.17
C ILE A 38 -20.95 5.14 -13.52
N ASP A 39 -20.45 6.13 -14.26
CA ASP A 39 -20.97 6.50 -15.59
C ASP A 39 -20.88 5.33 -16.57
N ASN A 40 -19.84 4.50 -16.44
CA ASN A 40 -19.60 3.31 -17.26
C ASN A 40 -20.31 2.05 -16.72
N LEU A 41 -21.03 2.13 -15.60
CA LEU A 41 -21.75 0.99 -15.03
C LEU A 41 -23.03 0.74 -15.84
N PRO A 42 -23.42 -0.53 -16.08
CA PRO A 42 -24.71 -0.85 -16.67
C PRO A 42 -25.86 -0.33 -15.80
N GLU A 43 -26.99 0.01 -16.42
CA GLU A 43 -28.19 0.39 -15.68
C GLU A 43 -28.62 -0.72 -14.70
N GLY A 44 -28.96 -0.33 -13.47
CA GLY A 44 -29.35 -1.28 -12.43
C GLY A 44 -29.23 -0.71 -11.02
N ALA A 45 -29.62 -1.51 -10.03
CA ALA A 45 -29.70 -1.09 -8.63
C ALA A 45 -28.37 -0.55 -8.08
N LEU A 46 -27.24 -1.16 -8.46
CA LEU A 46 -25.92 -0.70 -8.04
C LEU A 46 -25.61 0.71 -8.57
N LYS A 47 -25.86 0.96 -9.87
CA LYS A 47 -25.65 2.27 -10.48
C LYS A 47 -26.54 3.32 -9.83
N THR A 48 -27.85 3.06 -9.79
CA THR A 48 -28.84 3.97 -9.18
C THR A 48 -28.48 4.31 -7.73
N LYS A 49 -28.02 3.32 -6.96
CA LYS A 49 -27.59 3.55 -5.58
C LYS A 49 -26.35 4.45 -5.54
N LEU A 50 -25.32 4.16 -6.32
CA LEU A 50 -24.10 4.96 -6.33
C LEU A 50 -24.33 6.39 -6.83
N GLU A 51 -25.18 6.59 -7.83
CA GLU A 51 -25.58 7.92 -8.34
C GLU A 51 -26.33 8.72 -7.28
N SER A 52 -27.17 8.06 -6.46
CA SER A 52 -27.91 8.74 -5.38
C SER A 52 -27.01 9.41 -4.33
N CYS A 53 -25.74 9.03 -4.27
CA CYS A 53 -24.74 9.52 -3.32
C CYS A 53 -23.81 10.60 -3.94
N ALA A 54 -24.04 11.04 -5.17
CA ALA A 54 -23.09 11.88 -5.93
C ALA A 54 -22.74 13.20 -5.22
N ASP A 55 -23.74 13.81 -4.55
CA ASP A 55 -23.62 15.09 -3.84
C ASP A 55 -23.40 14.91 -2.32
N ASP A 56 -23.28 13.67 -1.83
CA ASP A 56 -23.10 13.40 -0.42
C ASP A 56 -21.74 13.88 0.09
N ARG A 57 -21.71 14.28 1.36
CA ARG A 57 -20.46 14.60 2.03
C ARG A 57 -19.69 13.31 2.34
N MET A 58 -18.63 13.07 1.57
CA MET A 58 -17.72 11.94 1.80
C MET A 58 -16.84 12.15 3.05
N VAL A 59 -16.72 11.11 3.86
CA VAL A 59 -15.81 11.03 5.03
C VAL A 59 -14.90 9.80 4.94
N PRO A 60 -13.75 9.77 5.66
CA PRO A 60 -12.88 8.60 5.65
C PRO A 60 -13.56 7.32 6.14
N SER A 61 -13.11 6.17 5.64
CA SER A 61 -13.63 4.85 6.01
C SER A 61 -12.49 3.86 6.26
N ASP A 62 -12.58 3.10 7.37
CA ASP A 62 -11.66 1.98 7.64
C ASP A 62 -11.80 0.84 6.64
N PHE A 63 -12.91 0.78 5.90
CA PHE A 63 -13.09 -0.17 4.80
C PHE A 63 -12.12 0.13 3.64
N SER A 64 -11.73 1.39 3.47
CA SER A 64 -10.76 1.82 2.46
C SER A 64 -9.34 1.80 3.03
N ILE A 65 -8.53 0.86 2.52
CA ILE A 65 -7.12 0.71 2.91
C ILE A 65 -6.25 1.21 1.75
N GLY A 66 -5.44 2.23 2.01
CA GLY A 66 -4.50 2.77 1.03
C GLY A 66 -3.30 1.84 0.84
N HIS A 67 -3.33 1.04 -0.22
CA HIS A 67 -2.24 0.13 -0.60
C HIS A 67 -1.05 0.97 -1.03
N ARG A 68 -0.02 0.99 -0.18
CA ARG A 68 1.18 1.83 -0.30
C ARG A 68 0.88 3.32 -0.42
N GLY A 69 -0.27 3.75 0.11
CA GLY A 69 -0.87 5.07 -0.08
C GLY A 69 -1.86 5.12 -1.25
N ALA A 70 -1.71 6.11 -2.14
CA ALA A 70 -2.53 6.30 -3.34
C ALA A 70 -1.69 5.98 -4.59
N ALA A 71 -1.15 4.76 -4.62
CA ALA A 71 -0.11 4.30 -5.55
C ALA A 71 -0.52 4.30 -7.04
N LEU A 72 -1.81 4.50 -7.36
CA LEU A 72 -2.25 4.65 -8.75
C LEU A 72 -1.68 5.92 -9.40
N GLN A 73 -1.52 7.00 -8.63
CA GLN A 73 -1.10 8.30 -9.17
C GLN A 73 0.10 8.92 -8.44
N PHE A 74 0.50 8.37 -7.29
CA PHE A 74 1.62 8.87 -6.50
C PHE A 74 2.65 7.75 -6.28
N PRO A 75 3.95 8.06 -6.12
CA PRO A 75 4.97 7.08 -5.83
C PRO A 75 4.63 6.31 -4.56
N GLU A 76 4.54 5.00 -4.66
CA GLU A 76 4.25 4.15 -3.50
C GLU A 76 5.23 4.39 -2.34
N HIS A 77 4.73 4.27 -1.11
CA HIS A 77 5.49 4.46 0.13
C HIS A 77 6.23 5.80 0.27
N THR A 78 5.66 6.87 -0.29
CA THR A 78 6.14 8.23 -0.11
C THR A 78 5.15 9.07 0.69
N ARG A 79 5.66 10.13 1.35
CA ARG A 79 4.83 11.06 2.12
C ARG A 79 3.65 11.58 1.32
N GLU A 80 3.87 11.90 0.05
CA GLU A 80 2.88 12.46 -0.86
C GLU A 80 1.78 11.44 -1.17
N SER A 81 2.15 10.19 -1.43
CA SER A 81 1.19 9.08 -1.62
C SER A 81 0.34 8.84 -0.38
N TYR A 82 0.94 8.87 0.81
CA TYR A 82 0.23 8.75 2.09
C TYR A 82 -0.74 9.89 2.36
N VAL A 83 -0.30 11.13 2.14
CA VAL A 83 -1.18 12.30 2.28
C VAL A 83 -2.33 12.25 1.26
N ALA A 84 -2.07 11.83 0.03
CA ALA A 84 -3.09 11.65 -0.98
C ALA A 84 -4.12 10.59 -0.55
N ALA A 85 -3.68 9.42 -0.08
CA ALA A 85 -4.57 8.36 0.41
C ALA A 85 -5.49 8.82 1.54
N ALA A 86 -4.94 9.49 2.55
CA ALA A 86 -5.75 10.03 3.65
C ALA A 86 -6.78 11.06 3.13
N ARG A 87 -6.37 11.96 2.23
CA ARG A 87 -7.25 12.98 1.64
C ARG A 87 -8.35 12.37 0.76
N THR A 88 -8.07 11.25 0.09
CA THR A 88 -9.07 10.52 -0.71
C THR A 88 -9.95 9.58 0.12
N GLY A 89 -9.69 9.49 1.44
CA GLY A 89 -10.59 8.90 2.43
C GLY A 89 -10.18 7.54 2.98
N ALA A 90 -8.95 7.09 2.71
CA ALA A 90 -8.40 5.91 3.37
C ALA A 90 -8.47 6.08 4.89
N GLY A 91 -9.16 5.18 5.58
CA GLY A 91 -9.16 5.11 7.04
C GLY A 91 -7.96 4.34 7.58
N ILE A 92 -7.36 3.46 6.76
CA ILE A 92 -6.15 2.70 7.08
C ILE A 92 -5.12 2.93 5.97
N ILE A 93 -3.83 3.09 6.32
CA ILE A 93 -2.75 3.23 5.32
C ILE A 93 -1.63 2.25 5.62
N GLU A 94 -1.09 1.67 4.54
CA GLU A 94 -0.04 0.67 4.57
C GLU A 94 1.38 1.26 4.54
N CYS A 95 2.27 0.64 5.31
CA CYS A 95 3.70 0.74 5.12
C CYS A 95 4.28 -0.67 5.01
N ASP A 96 4.83 -1.02 3.86
CA ASP A 96 5.60 -2.23 3.70
C ASP A 96 6.94 -1.99 4.36
N VAL A 97 7.26 -2.74 5.40
CA VAL A 97 8.45 -2.50 6.22
C VAL A 97 9.58 -3.39 5.73
N THR A 98 10.72 -2.77 5.44
CA THR A 98 12.02 -3.43 5.33
C THR A 98 13.05 -2.63 6.12
N PHE A 99 14.34 -2.93 5.97
CA PHE A 99 15.41 -2.26 6.70
C PHE A 99 16.61 -1.90 5.82
N THR A 100 17.33 -0.86 6.24
CA THR A 100 18.58 -0.38 5.62
C THR A 100 19.80 -1.16 6.13
N LYS A 101 20.99 -0.88 5.58
CA LYS A 101 22.26 -1.50 6.01
C LYS A 101 22.53 -1.37 7.52
N ASP A 102 22.18 -0.22 8.08
CA ASP A 102 22.27 0.12 9.51
C ASP A 102 21.03 -0.32 10.31
N LYS A 103 20.20 -1.20 9.73
CA LYS A 103 19.04 -1.87 10.34
C LYS A 103 17.91 -0.90 10.75
N GLU A 104 17.84 0.29 10.16
CA GLU A 104 16.72 1.22 10.37
C GLU A 104 15.53 0.85 9.49
N LEU A 105 14.32 0.93 10.06
CA LEU A 105 13.10 0.50 9.38
C LEU A 105 12.62 1.56 8.39
N VAL A 106 12.31 1.15 7.17
CA VAL A 106 11.87 2.03 6.08
C VAL A 106 10.64 1.47 5.37
N CYS A 107 9.79 2.36 4.86
CA CYS A 107 8.61 1.97 4.08
C CYS A 107 9.01 1.72 2.63
N ARG A 108 9.06 0.45 2.20
CA ARG A 108 9.42 -0.03 0.87
C ARG A 108 8.76 -1.38 0.61
N HIS A 109 8.25 -1.58 -0.59
CA HIS A 109 7.56 -2.82 -0.94
C HIS A 109 8.48 -4.04 -0.89
N ALA A 110 9.72 -3.91 -1.35
CA ALA A 110 10.69 -4.98 -1.26
C ALA A 110 12.08 -4.43 -0.96
N GLN A 111 12.93 -5.26 -0.36
CA GLN A 111 14.29 -4.86 -0.04
C GLN A 111 15.12 -4.53 -1.30
N ASN A 112 14.76 -5.04 -2.47
CA ASN A 112 15.43 -4.88 -3.74
C ASN A 112 14.70 -3.98 -4.76
N ASP A 113 13.74 -3.15 -4.32
CA ASP A 113 12.88 -2.37 -5.22
C ASP A 113 13.41 -0.98 -5.61
N LEU A 114 14.56 -0.53 -5.07
CA LEU A 114 14.99 0.86 -5.19
C LEU A 114 15.21 1.30 -6.64
N HIS A 115 15.60 0.38 -7.53
CA HIS A 115 15.88 0.69 -8.93
C HIS A 115 14.61 1.00 -9.75
N THR A 116 13.44 0.43 -9.42
CA THR A 116 12.18 0.70 -10.14
C THR A 116 11.36 1.83 -9.54
N THR A 117 11.72 2.30 -8.35
CA THR A 117 10.84 3.17 -7.53
C THR A 117 11.54 4.40 -6.97
N THR A 118 12.85 4.54 -7.20
CA THR A 118 13.59 5.74 -6.83
C THR A 118 14.47 6.21 -7.98
N ASN A 119 15.12 7.35 -7.79
CA ASN A 119 16.15 7.86 -8.68
C ASN A 119 17.55 7.24 -8.45
N ILE A 120 17.71 6.18 -7.65
CA ILE A 120 19.04 5.68 -7.21
C ILE A 120 20.05 5.48 -8.35
N LEU A 121 19.60 4.95 -9.50
CA LEU A 121 20.45 4.71 -10.67
C LEU A 121 20.98 6.00 -11.33
N LEU A 122 20.32 7.14 -11.08
CA LEU A 122 20.72 8.48 -11.55
C LEU A 122 21.60 9.22 -10.54
N THR A 123 22.10 8.54 -9.51
CA THR A 123 22.94 9.13 -8.46
C THR A 123 24.25 8.36 -8.33
N PRO A 124 25.27 8.91 -7.63
CA PRO A 124 26.48 8.15 -7.31
C PRO A 124 26.24 6.87 -6.51
N LEU A 125 25.08 6.73 -5.84
CA LEU A 125 24.70 5.51 -5.11
C LEU A 125 24.43 4.32 -6.04
N ALA A 126 24.28 4.52 -7.35
CA ALA A 126 24.19 3.45 -8.34
C ALA A 126 25.38 2.46 -8.25
N ALA A 127 26.56 2.94 -7.85
CA ALA A 127 27.75 2.11 -7.67
C ALA A 127 27.64 1.12 -6.49
N LYS A 128 26.63 1.28 -5.61
CA LYS A 128 26.37 0.38 -4.48
C LYS A 128 25.29 -0.65 -4.77
N CYS A 129 24.59 -0.56 -5.90
CA CYS A 129 23.55 -1.52 -6.24
C CYS A 129 24.13 -2.94 -6.33
N PHE A 130 23.47 -3.90 -5.68
CA PHE A 130 23.84 -5.31 -5.72
C PHE A 130 24.08 -5.84 -7.13
N LYS A 131 23.21 -5.49 -8.10
CA LYS A 131 23.48 -5.69 -9.53
C LYS A 131 23.46 -4.33 -10.24
N PRO A 132 24.56 -3.96 -10.93
CA PRO A 132 24.58 -2.75 -11.73
C PRO A 132 23.59 -2.85 -12.90
N PHE A 133 23.26 -1.70 -13.49
CA PHE A 133 22.43 -1.65 -14.69
C PHE A 133 23.07 -2.44 -15.84
N THR A 134 22.29 -3.34 -16.42
CA THR A 134 22.59 -4.06 -17.65
C THR A 134 21.55 -3.66 -18.70
N PRO A 135 21.96 -3.12 -19.86
CA PRO A 135 21.03 -2.70 -20.90
C PRO A 135 20.34 -3.90 -21.55
N TYR A 136 19.23 -3.62 -22.22
CA TYR A 136 18.54 -4.56 -23.08
C TYR A 136 19.49 -5.11 -24.17
N ASP A 137 19.44 -6.42 -24.38
CA ASP A 137 20.19 -7.10 -25.45
C ASP A 137 19.26 -7.37 -26.65
N PRO A 138 19.43 -6.67 -27.79
CA PRO A 138 18.58 -6.87 -28.96
C PRO A 138 18.81 -8.21 -29.67
N ALA A 139 19.95 -8.86 -29.48
CA ALA A 139 20.26 -10.14 -30.10
C ALA A 139 19.56 -11.30 -29.38
N THR A 140 19.56 -11.27 -28.04
CA THR A 140 18.93 -12.32 -27.22
C THR A 140 17.51 -11.96 -26.77
N LYS A 141 17.11 -10.69 -26.91
CA LYS A 141 15.89 -10.11 -26.31
C LYS A 141 15.88 -10.18 -24.78
N SER A 142 17.05 -10.20 -24.15
CA SER A 142 17.15 -10.17 -22.70
C SER A 142 16.76 -8.77 -22.19
N PRO A 143 15.85 -8.65 -21.21
CA PRO A 143 15.40 -7.35 -20.72
C PRO A 143 16.54 -6.60 -20.02
N ALA A 144 16.46 -5.27 -20.03
CA ALA A 144 17.28 -4.42 -19.19
C ALA A 144 17.03 -4.73 -17.70
N THR A 145 18.08 -4.81 -16.91
CA THR A 145 18.00 -5.19 -15.49
C THR A 145 18.87 -4.32 -14.60
N ALA A 146 18.47 -4.17 -13.34
CA ALA A 146 19.26 -3.62 -12.25
C ALA A 146 18.73 -4.23 -10.94
N GLU A 147 19.51 -4.21 -9.87
CA GLU A 147 19.04 -4.61 -8.55
C GLU A 147 19.72 -3.75 -7.49
N CYS A 148 18.96 -2.88 -6.84
CA CYS A 148 19.47 -1.95 -5.82
C CYS A 148 18.71 -2.18 -4.52
N ARG A 149 19.44 -2.51 -3.45
CA ARG A 149 18.80 -2.93 -2.19
C ARG A 149 18.87 -1.87 -1.10
N THR A 150 17.87 -1.82 -0.24
CA THR A 150 17.91 -0.97 0.96
C THR A 150 19.05 -1.38 1.90
N THR A 151 19.42 -2.66 1.94
CA THR A 151 20.56 -3.19 2.71
C THR A 151 21.94 -2.88 2.16
N ASP A 152 22.04 -2.34 0.93
CA ASP A 152 23.33 -1.91 0.37
C ASP A 152 23.70 -0.48 0.81
N ILE A 153 22.74 0.28 1.34
CA ILE A 153 22.87 1.70 1.70
C ILE A 153 22.45 1.97 3.14
N THR A 154 23.02 3.02 3.74
CA THR A 154 22.61 3.48 5.09
C THR A 154 21.30 4.26 5.05
N LEU A 155 20.66 4.48 6.20
CA LEU A 155 19.49 5.35 6.28
C LEU A 155 19.81 6.77 5.79
N ALA A 156 20.98 7.30 6.15
CA ALA A 156 21.40 8.64 5.72
C ALA A 156 21.45 8.75 4.20
N GLU A 157 21.93 7.70 3.51
CA GLU A 157 21.97 7.63 2.05
C GLU A 157 20.57 7.45 1.45
N PHE A 158 19.76 6.55 2.03
CA PHE A 158 18.38 6.33 1.63
C PHE A 158 17.57 7.64 1.61
N LYS A 159 17.75 8.50 2.62
CA LYS A 159 17.05 9.79 2.73
C LYS A 159 17.51 10.85 1.74
N THR A 160 18.57 10.58 0.95
CA THR A 160 18.97 11.45 -0.17
C THR A 160 18.25 11.12 -1.48
N LEU A 161 17.61 9.95 -1.56
CA LEU A 161 16.91 9.50 -2.74
C LEU A 161 15.54 10.17 -2.89
N VAL A 162 15.06 10.18 -4.12
CA VAL A 162 13.73 10.69 -4.51
C VAL A 162 12.91 9.53 -5.05
N GLY A 163 11.70 9.37 -4.54
CA GLY A 163 10.74 8.37 -5.01
C GLY A 163 10.16 8.75 -6.37
N LYS A 164 9.96 7.76 -7.23
CA LYS A 164 9.30 7.87 -8.53
C LYS A 164 8.20 6.81 -8.64
N MET A 165 7.37 6.92 -9.66
CA MET A 165 6.40 5.86 -9.95
C MET A 165 7.12 4.53 -10.16
N ASP A 166 6.56 3.48 -9.57
CA ASP A 166 7.06 2.12 -9.75
C ASP A 166 6.88 1.69 -11.21
N GLY A 167 8.01 1.31 -11.82
CA GLY A 167 8.12 0.90 -13.20
C GLY A 167 9.54 0.99 -13.72
N ALA A 168 9.83 0.20 -14.75
CA ALA A 168 11.08 0.22 -15.49
C ALA A 168 10.84 -0.10 -16.96
N ASN A 169 11.64 0.48 -17.85
CA ASN A 169 11.62 0.15 -19.27
C ASN A 169 12.53 -1.04 -19.53
N GLU A 170 11.94 -2.22 -19.73
CA GLU A 170 12.66 -3.47 -20.00
C GLU A 170 13.44 -3.46 -21.33
N ASN A 171 13.15 -2.52 -22.23
CA ASN A 171 13.85 -2.38 -23.51
C ASN A 171 14.90 -1.25 -23.50
N ALA A 172 15.26 -0.74 -22.31
CA ALA A 172 16.18 0.39 -22.18
C ALA A 172 17.63 0.04 -22.54
N LEU A 173 18.28 0.91 -23.31
CA LEU A 173 19.71 0.87 -23.61
C LEU A 173 20.52 1.77 -22.66
N THR A 174 19.86 2.71 -22.00
CA THR A 174 20.45 3.66 -21.05
C THR A 174 19.72 3.64 -19.71
N VAL A 175 20.37 4.16 -18.67
CA VAL A 175 19.77 4.29 -17.34
C VAL A 175 18.57 5.26 -17.38
N GLU A 176 18.70 6.36 -18.13
CA GLU A 176 17.66 7.37 -18.29
C GLU A 176 16.39 6.79 -18.92
N GLU A 177 16.54 5.93 -19.93
CA GLU A 177 15.42 5.19 -20.51
C GLU A 177 14.83 4.18 -19.52
N TYR A 178 15.68 3.48 -18.76
CA TYR A 178 15.25 2.45 -17.81
C TYR A 178 14.36 3.01 -16.71
N VAL A 179 14.77 4.13 -16.10
CA VAL A 179 14.01 4.76 -15.02
C VAL A 179 12.73 5.43 -15.50
N ALA A 180 12.65 5.81 -16.79
CA ALA A 180 11.48 6.38 -17.45
C ALA A 180 10.46 5.30 -17.89
N GLY A 181 10.20 4.32 -17.03
CA GLY A 181 9.37 3.15 -17.29
C GLY A 181 8.01 3.16 -16.61
N THR A 182 7.43 4.33 -16.32
CA THR A 182 6.12 4.43 -15.66
C THR A 182 5.03 3.79 -16.52
N PRO A 183 4.24 2.83 -15.98
CA PRO A 183 3.14 2.21 -16.73
C PRO A 183 2.12 3.24 -17.24
N LEU A 184 1.57 3.03 -18.43
CA LEU A 184 0.69 4.01 -19.11
C LEU A 184 -0.62 4.34 -18.36
N PHE A 185 -1.06 3.47 -17.46
CA PHE A 185 -2.24 3.71 -16.62
C PHE A 185 -1.92 4.52 -15.35
N ARG A 186 -0.64 4.84 -15.12
CA ARG A 186 -0.13 5.69 -14.04
C ARG A 186 0.32 7.05 -14.61
N THR A 187 0.79 7.95 -13.75
CA THR A 187 1.23 9.29 -14.17
C THR A 187 2.45 9.77 -13.41
N ASP A 188 3.35 10.48 -14.10
CA ASP A 188 4.48 11.20 -13.48
C ASP A 188 4.14 12.66 -13.14
N LEU A 189 2.87 13.09 -13.35
CA LEU A 189 2.45 14.47 -13.15
C LEU A 189 2.70 14.98 -11.72
N TYR A 190 2.56 14.09 -10.73
CA TYR A 190 2.76 14.40 -9.31
C TYR A 190 4.17 14.08 -8.81
N THR A 191 5.10 13.76 -9.73
CA THR A 191 6.45 13.26 -9.40
C THR A 191 7.53 13.97 -10.21
N PRO A 192 7.64 15.32 -10.11
CA PRO A 192 8.66 16.04 -10.86
C PRO A 192 10.07 15.56 -10.48
N PRO A 193 11.01 15.37 -11.42
CA PRO A 193 12.30 14.72 -11.16
C PRO A 193 13.13 15.29 -10.00
N ALA A 194 13.02 16.60 -9.71
CA ALA A 194 13.74 17.26 -8.61
C ALA A 194 12.96 17.35 -7.28
N LYS A 195 11.67 16.98 -7.28
CA LYS A 195 10.77 17.01 -6.11
C LYS A 195 9.76 15.87 -6.16
N GLY A 196 10.24 14.67 -6.49
CA GLY A 196 9.42 13.46 -6.49
C GLY A 196 8.98 13.08 -5.08
N GLY A 197 8.65 11.82 -4.87
CA GLY A 197 8.13 11.39 -3.57
C GLY A 197 9.19 11.39 -2.48
N THR A 198 8.82 11.88 -1.30
CA THR A 198 9.65 11.92 -0.10
C THR A 198 9.66 10.54 0.56
N LEU A 199 10.83 9.89 0.60
CA LEU A 199 11.03 8.59 1.25
C LEU A 199 10.88 8.70 2.78
N MET A 200 10.28 7.67 3.39
CA MET A 200 9.95 7.65 4.81
C MET A 200 10.52 6.43 5.52
N THR A 201 11.03 6.65 6.73
CA THR A 201 11.19 5.59 7.72
C THR A 201 9.83 5.12 8.21
N HIS A 202 9.78 3.93 8.82
CA HIS A 202 8.56 3.44 9.47
C HIS A 202 8.14 4.34 10.65
N LYS A 203 9.08 4.85 11.46
CA LYS A 203 8.77 5.84 12.51
C LYS A 203 8.12 7.12 11.96
N GLU A 204 8.70 7.69 10.90
CA GLU A 204 8.14 8.92 10.31
C GLU A 204 6.75 8.68 9.69
N SER A 205 6.49 7.49 9.14
CA SER A 205 5.16 7.16 8.61
C SER A 205 4.14 7.01 9.74
N ILE A 206 4.49 6.39 10.87
CA ILE A 206 3.63 6.36 12.07
C ILE A 206 3.29 7.78 12.53
N GLU A 207 4.28 8.67 12.64
CA GLU A 207 4.04 10.06 13.04
C GLU A 207 3.10 10.79 12.07
N LEU A 208 3.30 10.60 10.77
CA LEU A 208 2.42 11.15 9.74
C LEU A 208 1.00 10.60 9.86
N PHE A 209 0.83 9.29 10.03
CA PHE A 209 -0.48 8.65 10.13
C PHE A 209 -1.26 9.12 11.36
N LYS A 210 -0.56 9.35 12.50
CA LYS A 210 -1.17 9.98 13.69
C LYS A 210 -1.68 11.39 13.39
N GLN A 211 -0.92 12.19 12.65
CA GLN A 211 -1.35 13.55 12.26
C GLN A 211 -2.55 13.51 11.31
N LEU A 212 -2.58 12.54 10.38
CA LEU A 212 -3.66 12.37 9.42
C LEU A 212 -4.93 11.77 10.05
N GLY A 213 -4.83 11.13 11.21
CA GLY A 213 -5.97 10.51 11.91
C GLY A 213 -6.39 9.17 11.32
N VAL A 214 -5.46 8.43 10.74
CA VAL A 214 -5.68 7.12 10.11
C VAL A 214 -5.11 5.99 10.96
N LYS A 215 -5.69 4.79 10.82
CA LYS A 215 -5.13 3.54 11.34
C LYS A 215 -4.02 3.05 10.42
N MET A 216 -3.27 2.05 10.85
CA MET A 216 -1.99 1.69 10.22
C MET A 216 -1.94 0.18 9.96
N THR A 217 -1.42 -0.23 8.80
CA THR A 217 -1.23 -1.66 8.48
C THR A 217 0.21 -1.89 8.00
N PRO A 218 1.18 -2.08 8.93
CA PRO A 218 2.56 -2.34 8.55
C PRO A 218 2.74 -3.78 8.07
N GLU A 219 3.32 -4.00 6.89
CA GLU A 219 3.73 -5.34 6.44
C GLU A 219 5.16 -5.66 6.85
N ALA A 220 5.39 -6.74 7.57
CA ALA A 220 6.74 -7.25 7.79
C ALA A 220 7.24 -7.95 6.52
N LYS A 221 7.91 -7.24 5.60
CA LYS A 221 8.39 -7.83 4.34
C LYS A 221 9.46 -8.89 4.57
N GLU A 222 9.45 -9.92 3.73
CA GLU A 222 10.58 -10.84 3.64
C GLU A 222 11.83 -10.12 3.11
N ALA A 223 12.99 -10.51 3.61
CA ALA A 223 14.26 -9.94 3.21
C ALA A 223 14.88 -10.79 2.09
N VAL A 224 15.60 -10.16 1.16
CA VAL A 224 16.36 -10.85 0.11
C VAL A 224 17.79 -11.20 0.55
N VAL A 225 18.14 -10.86 1.80
CA VAL A 225 19.38 -11.25 2.48
C VAL A 225 19.14 -12.45 3.39
N GLU A 226 20.20 -13.19 3.69
CA GLU A 226 20.12 -14.30 4.64
C GLU A 226 19.87 -13.81 6.07
N TRP A 227 19.05 -14.56 6.82
CA TRP A 227 18.86 -14.37 8.24
C TRP A 227 19.84 -15.24 9.04
N PRO A 228 20.45 -14.75 10.14
CA PRO A 228 20.40 -13.36 10.61
C PRO A 228 21.29 -12.43 9.76
N TYR A 229 20.83 -11.20 9.53
CA TYR A 229 21.62 -10.16 8.85
C TYR A 229 22.51 -9.43 9.85
N ASP A 230 23.81 -9.75 9.88
CA ASP A 230 24.77 -9.21 10.85
C ASP A 230 24.27 -9.31 12.30
N GLY A 231 23.72 -10.47 12.67
CA GLY A 231 23.14 -10.73 13.99
C GLY A 231 21.73 -10.17 14.23
N PHE A 232 21.13 -9.48 13.25
CA PHE A 232 19.72 -9.07 13.30
C PHE A 232 18.84 -10.19 12.76
N THR A 233 18.05 -10.82 13.63
CA THR A 233 17.19 -11.95 13.27
C THR A 233 15.84 -11.49 12.73
N ARG A 234 15.08 -12.41 12.11
CA ARG A 234 13.69 -12.13 11.72
C ARG A 234 12.82 -11.73 12.91
N ALA A 235 13.03 -12.36 14.06
CA ALA A 235 12.30 -12.04 15.29
C ALA A 235 12.64 -10.62 15.78
N ASP A 236 13.93 -10.22 15.73
CA ASP A 236 14.33 -8.84 16.08
C ASP A 236 13.70 -7.81 15.13
N PHE A 237 13.55 -8.15 13.85
CA PHE A 237 12.88 -7.29 12.87
C PHE A 237 11.40 -7.08 13.19
N VAL A 238 10.65 -8.16 13.46
CA VAL A 238 9.23 -8.05 13.84
C VAL A 238 9.07 -7.34 15.18
N GLN A 239 9.93 -7.64 16.16
CA GLN A 239 9.96 -6.94 17.45
C GLN A 239 10.24 -5.43 17.25
N LYS A 240 11.18 -5.05 16.38
CA LYS A 240 11.49 -3.64 16.11
C LYS A 240 10.28 -2.90 15.51
N ILE A 241 9.47 -3.55 14.66
CA ILE A 241 8.19 -2.96 14.19
C ILE A 241 7.28 -2.66 15.38
N VAL A 242 7.06 -3.64 16.26
CA VAL A 242 6.23 -3.48 17.47
C VAL A 242 6.77 -2.37 18.38
N ASP A 243 8.07 -2.35 18.62
CA ASP A 243 8.74 -1.37 19.47
C ASP A 243 8.52 0.07 18.99
N GLU A 244 8.53 0.30 17.68
CA GLU A 244 8.30 1.63 17.11
C GLU A 244 6.87 2.13 17.36
N TYR A 245 5.86 1.26 17.26
CA TYR A 245 4.47 1.61 17.63
C TYR A 245 4.32 1.88 19.13
N GLN A 246 4.94 1.05 19.97
CA GLN A 246 4.89 1.24 21.43
C GLN A 246 5.60 2.53 21.85
N ALA A 247 6.79 2.81 21.30
CA ALA A 247 7.56 4.02 21.58
C ALA A 247 6.79 5.29 21.16
N LEU A 248 6.08 5.24 20.03
CA LEU A 248 5.22 6.33 19.55
C LEU A 248 3.82 6.32 20.16
N LYS A 249 3.54 5.42 21.12
CA LYS A 249 2.31 5.34 21.91
C LYS A 249 1.06 5.22 21.04
N VAL A 250 1.11 4.37 20.02
CA VAL A 250 -0.06 4.02 19.19
C VAL A 250 -0.83 2.89 19.87
N ASN A 251 -2.15 2.98 19.91
CA ASN A 251 -2.98 1.91 20.44
C ASN A 251 -2.89 0.70 19.50
N ALA A 252 -2.67 -0.50 20.05
CA ALA A 252 -2.55 -1.71 19.24
C ALA A 252 -3.80 -2.00 18.40
N SER A 253 -4.99 -1.61 18.87
CA SER A 253 -6.26 -1.74 18.14
C SER A 253 -6.34 -0.89 16.85
N ASP A 254 -5.45 0.10 16.70
CA ASP A 254 -5.34 0.94 15.51
C ASP A 254 -4.26 0.44 14.53
N VAL A 255 -3.62 -0.70 14.82
CA VAL A 255 -2.51 -1.26 14.05
C VAL A 255 -2.82 -2.69 13.63
N PHE A 256 -2.72 -2.96 12.33
CA PHE A 256 -2.95 -4.26 11.72
C PHE A 256 -1.61 -4.77 11.18
N ILE A 257 -0.76 -5.34 12.04
CA ILE A 257 0.53 -5.88 11.60
C ILE A 257 0.26 -7.07 10.69
N GLN A 258 0.77 -7.01 9.45
CA GLN A 258 0.52 -8.01 8.43
C GLN A 258 1.81 -8.73 8.01
N SER A 259 1.70 -10.02 7.67
CA SER A 259 2.83 -10.83 7.19
C SER A 259 2.36 -12.05 6.40
N PHE A 260 3.16 -12.48 5.42
CA PHE A 260 3.01 -13.75 4.72
C PHE A 260 3.60 -14.95 5.49
N ILE A 261 4.34 -14.69 6.59
CA ILE A 261 5.08 -15.72 7.34
C ILE A 261 4.32 -16.07 8.63
N LEU A 262 3.76 -17.28 8.68
CA LEU A 262 3.01 -17.79 9.85
C LEU A 262 3.79 -17.71 11.17
N GLY A 263 5.12 -17.79 11.12
CA GLY A 263 5.97 -17.62 12.30
C GLY A 263 5.87 -16.23 12.93
N ASP A 264 5.73 -15.17 12.13
CA ASP A 264 5.53 -13.82 12.66
C ASP A 264 4.16 -13.68 13.33
N LEU A 265 3.13 -14.28 12.72
CA LEU A 265 1.78 -14.30 13.28
C LEU A 265 1.75 -15.05 14.61
N ALA A 266 2.38 -16.22 14.69
CA ALA A 266 2.49 -16.99 15.92
C ALA A 266 3.21 -16.21 17.02
N TYR A 267 4.27 -15.48 16.67
CA TYR A 267 4.97 -14.60 17.61
C TYR A 267 4.06 -13.48 18.12
N LEU A 268 3.31 -12.80 17.24
CA LEU A 268 2.39 -11.71 17.60
C LEU A 268 1.22 -12.21 18.47
N THR A 269 0.58 -13.32 18.10
CA THR A 269 -0.56 -13.88 18.82
C THR A 269 -0.16 -14.45 20.18
N THR A 270 1.08 -14.94 20.33
CA THR A 270 1.58 -15.46 21.61
C THR A 270 2.07 -14.33 22.53
N SER A 271 2.81 -13.36 21.99
CA SER A 271 3.47 -12.31 22.78
C SER A 271 2.54 -11.13 23.10
N TYR A 272 1.56 -10.87 22.23
CA TYR A 272 0.63 -9.74 22.33
C TYR A 272 -0.84 -10.16 22.06
N PRO A 273 -1.38 -11.20 22.73
CA PRO A 273 -2.69 -11.79 22.41
C PRO A 273 -3.84 -10.77 22.46
N ASP A 274 -3.84 -9.87 23.46
CA ASP A 274 -4.84 -8.80 23.63
C ASP A 274 -4.41 -7.46 22.99
N GLY A 275 -3.27 -7.45 22.30
CA GLY A 275 -2.67 -6.29 21.65
C GLY A 275 -2.53 -6.50 20.14
N PHE A 276 -1.30 -6.39 19.63
CA PHE A 276 -1.02 -6.51 18.19
C PHE A 276 -1.40 -7.88 17.60
N GLY A 277 -1.43 -8.94 18.41
CA GLY A 277 -1.88 -10.27 17.99
C GLY A 277 -3.39 -10.33 17.69
N ALA A 278 -4.22 -9.55 18.38
CA ALA A 278 -5.66 -9.53 18.16
C ALA A 278 -6.06 -8.98 16.79
N THR A 279 -5.27 -8.04 16.26
CA THR A 279 -5.46 -7.36 14.98
C THR A 279 -4.47 -7.79 13.90
N ALA A 280 -3.62 -8.79 14.17
CA ALA A 280 -2.66 -9.30 13.21
C ALA A 280 -3.36 -9.89 11.97
N VAL A 281 -2.79 -9.64 10.79
CA VAL A 281 -3.36 -10.02 9.50
C VAL A 281 -2.44 -11.03 8.81
N TYR A 282 -2.95 -12.23 8.56
CA TYR A 282 -2.23 -13.20 7.77
C TYR A 282 -2.46 -12.95 6.28
N LEU A 283 -1.40 -12.54 5.58
CA LEU A 283 -1.40 -12.37 4.13
C LEU A 283 -1.20 -13.72 3.45
N ASP A 284 -1.99 -13.99 2.41
CA ASP A 284 -1.95 -15.23 1.67
C ASP A 284 -1.37 -15.00 0.28
N SER A 285 -0.34 -15.75 -0.08
CA SER A 285 0.36 -15.61 -1.36
C SER A 285 -0.16 -16.57 -2.43
N ALA A 286 -1.41 -17.03 -2.33
CA ALA A 286 -2.02 -17.87 -3.35
C ALA A 286 -1.80 -17.26 -4.73
N ASP A 287 -1.19 -18.02 -5.63
CA ASP A 287 -0.87 -17.58 -7.00
C ASP A 287 -1.82 -18.21 -8.01
N THR A 288 -2.23 -19.44 -7.73
CA THR A 288 -3.16 -20.24 -8.54
C THR A 288 -4.26 -20.85 -7.68
N ILE A 289 -5.34 -21.32 -8.30
CA ILE A 289 -6.46 -21.98 -7.59
C ILE A 289 -5.99 -23.17 -6.71
N LYS A 290 -4.86 -23.81 -7.05
CA LYS A 290 -4.31 -24.93 -6.27
C LYS A 290 -3.75 -24.50 -4.92
N ASP A 291 -3.36 -23.24 -4.80
CA ASP A 291 -2.77 -22.68 -3.58
C ASP A 291 -3.85 -22.22 -2.58
N VAL A 292 -5.11 -22.12 -3.03
CA VAL A 292 -6.24 -21.69 -2.20
C VAL A 292 -6.43 -22.68 -1.03
N PRO A 293 -6.44 -22.18 0.23
CA PRO A 293 -6.48 -23.06 1.39
C PRO A 293 -7.82 -23.78 1.51
N SER A 294 -7.76 -25.02 2.01
CA SER A 294 -8.97 -25.77 2.38
C SER A 294 -9.64 -25.15 3.61
N LYS A 295 -10.93 -25.43 3.81
CA LYS A 295 -11.65 -25.09 5.05
C LYS A 295 -10.95 -25.58 6.32
N ALA A 296 -10.36 -26.78 6.29
CA ALA A 296 -9.63 -27.32 7.43
C ALA A 296 -8.37 -26.53 7.75
N THR A 297 -7.68 -26.04 6.72
CA THR A 297 -6.52 -25.14 6.84
C THR A 297 -6.94 -23.78 7.43
N LEU A 298 -8.01 -23.19 6.92
CA LEU A 298 -8.56 -21.94 7.45
C LEU A 298 -8.97 -22.08 8.94
N ALA A 299 -9.60 -23.21 9.29
CA ALA A 299 -9.98 -23.51 10.67
C ALA A 299 -8.76 -23.69 11.58
N SER A 300 -7.66 -24.27 11.09
CA SER A 300 -6.45 -24.45 11.90
C SER A 300 -5.75 -23.11 12.18
N TRP A 301 -5.72 -22.18 11.21
CA TRP A 301 -5.25 -20.82 11.43
C TRP A 301 -6.09 -20.08 12.46
N LYS A 302 -7.43 -20.18 12.36
CA LYS A 302 -8.32 -19.59 13.37
C LYS A 302 -8.05 -20.14 14.76
N ALA A 303 -7.87 -21.46 14.87
CA ALA A 303 -7.55 -22.13 16.14
C ALA A 303 -6.18 -21.73 16.71
N SER A 304 -5.23 -21.30 15.88
CA SER A 304 -3.91 -20.80 16.33
C SER A 304 -3.92 -19.32 16.72
N GLY A 305 -5.09 -18.68 16.77
CA GLY A 305 -5.25 -17.28 17.19
C GLY A 305 -5.24 -16.26 16.05
N ILE A 306 -5.12 -16.68 14.79
CA ILE A 306 -5.22 -15.77 13.64
C ILE A 306 -6.68 -15.38 13.45
N ASN A 307 -6.99 -14.09 13.50
CA ASN A 307 -8.35 -13.59 13.39
C ASN A 307 -8.70 -13.03 12.01
N ILE A 308 -7.70 -12.55 11.27
CA ILE A 308 -7.88 -11.86 10.01
C ILE A 308 -7.04 -12.56 8.93
N TRP A 309 -7.69 -12.97 7.85
CA TRP A 309 -7.06 -13.54 6.67
C TRP A 309 -7.20 -12.57 5.49
N ALA A 310 -6.09 -12.35 4.78
CA ALA A 310 -6.00 -11.38 3.71
C ALA A 310 -5.46 -12.00 2.40
N PRO A 311 -6.34 -12.62 1.59
CA PRO A 311 -5.94 -13.16 0.30
C PRO A 311 -6.09 -12.15 -0.86
N PRO A 312 -5.54 -12.48 -2.04
CA PRO A 312 -5.81 -11.76 -3.27
C PRO A 312 -7.32 -11.74 -3.59
N ILE A 313 -7.84 -10.66 -4.18
CA ILE A 313 -9.28 -10.51 -4.44
C ILE A 313 -9.88 -11.68 -5.24
N TRP A 314 -9.12 -12.27 -6.18
CA TRP A 314 -9.59 -13.37 -7.00
C TRP A 314 -9.86 -14.64 -6.19
N VAL A 315 -9.20 -14.86 -5.04
CA VAL A 315 -9.42 -16.02 -4.17
C VAL A 315 -10.82 -16.00 -3.59
N LEU A 316 -11.37 -14.80 -3.35
CA LEU A 316 -12.68 -14.61 -2.72
C LEU A 316 -13.83 -14.59 -3.72
N LEU A 317 -13.53 -14.65 -5.02
CA LEU A 317 -14.49 -14.44 -6.10
C LEU A 317 -14.45 -15.58 -7.12
N GLN A 318 -15.58 -15.82 -7.76
CA GLN A 318 -15.71 -16.76 -8.86
C GLN A 318 -16.70 -16.22 -9.89
N ALA A 319 -16.50 -16.59 -11.15
CA ALA A 319 -17.54 -16.45 -12.17
C ALA A 319 -18.57 -17.58 -12.00
N LYS A 320 -19.83 -17.22 -11.75
CA LYS A 320 -20.95 -18.16 -11.62
C LYS A 320 -22.13 -17.63 -12.41
N ASP A 321 -22.65 -18.43 -13.34
CA ASP A 321 -23.81 -18.09 -14.17
C ASP A 321 -23.67 -16.74 -14.91
N GLY A 322 -22.44 -16.42 -15.34
CA GLY A 322 -22.12 -15.15 -16.02
C GLY A 322 -22.02 -13.94 -15.09
N GLN A 323 -22.03 -14.14 -13.78
CA GLN A 323 -21.96 -13.08 -12.77
C GLN A 323 -20.78 -13.28 -11.83
N ILE A 324 -20.35 -12.20 -11.18
CA ILE A 324 -19.36 -12.25 -10.11
C ILE A 324 -20.09 -12.72 -8.83
N ALA A 325 -19.56 -13.73 -8.16
CA ALA A 325 -20.13 -14.28 -6.92
C ALA A 325 -19.03 -14.63 -5.91
N PRO A 326 -19.35 -14.76 -4.61
CA PRO A 326 -18.43 -15.29 -3.61
C PRO A 326 -17.91 -16.68 -4.00
N SER A 327 -16.62 -16.92 -3.81
CA SER A 327 -15.99 -18.24 -3.97
C SER A 327 -16.32 -19.16 -2.80
N GLN A 328 -16.06 -20.47 -2.96
CA GLN A 328 -16.15 -21.41 -1.84
C GLN A 328 -15.19 -21.06 -0.70
N ALA A 329 -13.99 -20.54 -1.01
CA ALA A 329 -13.02 -20.13 0.00
C ALA A 329 -13.53 -18.96 0.84
N ALA A 330 -14.20 -17.98 0.23
CA ALA A 330 -14.86 -16.89 0.96
C ALA A 330 -15.92 -17.42 1.93
N ILE A 331 -16.79 -18.33 1.46
CA ILE A 331 -17.84 -18.96 2.27
C ILE A 331 -17.23 -19.75 3.43
N ASP A 332 -16.20 -20.54 3.17
CA ASP A 332 -15.54 -21.37 4.18
C ASP A 332 -14.83 -20.53 5.23
N ALA A 333 -14.13 -19.47 4.83
CA ALA A 333 -13.43 -18.57 5.75
C ALA A 333 -14.41 -17.85 6.70
N LYS A 334 -15.54 -17.36 6.19
CA LYS A 334 -16.60 -16.80 7.04
C LYS A 334 -17.21 -17.86 7.97
N ALA A 335 -17.42 -19.08 7.47
CA ALA A 335 -17.98 -20.18 8.28
C ALA A 335 -17.07 -20.61 9.44
N VAL A 336 -15.75 -20.46 9.32
CA VAL A 336 -14.81 -20.72 10.44
C VAL A 336 -14.58 -19.50 11.34
N GLY A 337 -15.18 -18.34 11.02
CA GLY A 337 -15.11 -17.14 11.85
C GLY A 337 -13.86 -16.28 11.65
N LEU A 338 -13.28 -16.30 10.44
CA LEU A 338 -12.23 -15.35 10.05
C LEU A 338 -12.87 -14.03 9.56
N ASP A 339 -12.26 -12.92 9.96
CA ASP A 339 -12.45 -11.65 9.27
C ASP A 339 -11.64 -11.65 7.98
N LEU A 340 -12.16 -10.96 6.97
CA LEU A 340 -11.57 -10.92 5.64
C LEU A 340 -11.13 -9.51 5.28
N ILE A 341 -9.88 -9.37 4.86
CA ILE A 341 -9.38 -8.23 4.10
C ILE A 341 -8.98 -8.76 2.72
N ALA A 342 -9.00 -7.96 1.66
CA ALA A 342 -8.55 -8.44 0.34
C ALA A 342 -7.66 -7.42 -0.35
N TRP A 343 -6.79 -7.89 -1.25
CA TRP A 343 -5.83 -7.05 -1.97
C TRP A 343 -5.64 -7.45 -3.44
N SER A 344 -5.38 -6.55 -4.39
CA SER A 344 -5.58 -5.09 -4.36
C SER A 344 -6.48 -4.68 -5.53
N LEU A 345 -7.48 -3.83 -5.26
CA LEU A 345 -8.59 -3.56 -6.18
C LEU A 345 -8.19 -2.86 -7.49
N GLU A 346 -7.23 -1.93 -7.46
CA GLU A 346 -6.93 -1.04 -8.62
C GLU A 346 -5.48 -1.14 -9.09
N ARG A 347 -4.82 -2.28 -8.83
CA ARG A 347 -3.42 -2.51 -9.24
C ARG A 347 -3.28 -3.06 -10.66
N SER A 348 -4.35 -3.59 -11.24
CA SER A 348 -4.40 -4.31 -12.53
C SER A 348 -4.37 -3.43 -13.79
N GLY A 349 -4.29 -2.10 -13.65
CA GLY A 349 -4.34 -1.19 -14.81
C GLY A 349 -5.74 -1.12 -15.43
N PHE A 350 -5.83 -1.20 -16.77
CA PHE A 350 -7.10 -1.16 -17.49
C PHE A 350 -7.78 -2.54 -17.50
N MET A 351 -9.03 -2.59 -17.04
CA MET A 351 -9.86 -3.80 -17.06
C MET A 351 -10.26 -4.21 -18.48
N THR A 352 -10.26 -3.25 -19.42
CA THR A 352 -10.55 -3.52 -20.83
C THR A 352 -9.34 -4.00 -21.64
N ASN A 353 -8.17 -4.17 -21.01
CA ASN A 353 -7.04 -4.82 -21.67
C ASN A 353 -7.36 -6.30 -21.99
N PRO A 354 -6.66 -6.93 -22.95
CA PRO A 354 -6.92 -8.33 -23.33
C PRO A 354 -6.77 -9.36 -22.20
N ASP A 355 -6.05 -9.02 -21.13
CA ASP A 355 -5.89 -9.86 -19.95
C ASP A 355 -6.95 -9.60 -18.87
N HIS A 356 -7.88 -8.66 -19.10
CA HIS A 356 -9.09 -8.42 -18.31
C HIS A 356 -8.85 -8.16 -16.82
N GLY A 357 -7.80 -7.39 -16.50
CA GLY A 357 -7.35 -7.15 -15.12
C GLY A 357 -6.28 -8.15 -14.65
N GLY A 358 -5.84 -9.05 -15.54
CA GLY A 358 -4.68 -9.90 -15.37
C GLY A 358 -4.81 -10.85 -14.18
N TRP A 359 -3.74 -10.96 -13.42
CA TRP A 359 -3.66 -11.88 -12.27
C TRP A 359 -4.63 -11.51 -11.14
N TYR A 360 -4.84 -10.21 -10.87
CA TYR A 360 -5.71 -9.76 -9.78
C TYR A 360 -7.17 -10.18 -9.99
N TYR A 361 -7.58 -10.42 -11.23
CA TYR A 361 -8.95 -10.79 -11.61
C TYR A 361 -9.03 -12.19 -12.23
N GLN A 362 -8.01 -13.03 -12.06
CA GLN A 362 -7.85 -14.27 -12.84
C GLN A 362 -9.04 -15.25 -12.83
N THR A 363 -9.85 -15.28 -11.76
CA THR A 363 -11.07 -16.11 -11.67
C THR A 363 -12.29 -15.49 -12.35
N LEU A 364 -12.18 -14.25 -12.81
CA LEU A 364 -13.23 -13.42 -13.39
C LEU A 364 -12.91 -12.98 -14.83
N ASN A 365 -11.72 -13.26 -15.35
CA ASN A 365 -11.27 -12.80 -16.68
C ASN A 365 -12.24 -13.14 -17.82
N SER A 366 -13.06 -14.19 -17.69
CA SER A 366 -14.06 -14.59 -18.69
C SER A 366 -15.32 -13.71 -18.72
N ILE A 367 -15.53 -12.87 -17.70
CA ILE A 367 -16.75 -12.06 -17.53
C ILE A 367 -16.47 -10.56 -17.31
N ILE A 368 -15.21 -10.18 -17.05
CA ILE A 368 -14.78 -8.78 -17.02
C ILE A 368 -14.74 -8.22 -18.44
N THR A 369 -15.47 -7.13 -18.67
CA THR A 369 -15.63 -6.52 -20.01
C THR A 369 -15.58 -4.99 -19.99
N ARG A 370 -15.67 -4.36 -18.81
CA ARG A 370 -15.71 -2.90 -18.64
C ARG A 370 -14.84 -2.47 -17.48
N GLU A 371 -14.39 -1.21 -17.54
CA GLU A 371 -13.75 -0.54 -16.40
C GLU A 371 -14.63 -0.56 -15.14
N SER A 372 -15.94 -0.39 -15.32
CA SER A 372 -16.94 -0.36 -14.25
C SER A 372 -17.11 -1.69 -13.51
N ASP A 373 -16.61 -2.81 -14.04
CA ASP A 373 -16.68 -4.11 -13.35
C ASP A 373 -15.83 -4.12 -12.06
N ILE A 374 -14.95 -3.14 -11.87
CA ILE A 374 -14.30 -2.85 -10.57
C ILE A 374 -15.35 -2.57 -9.47
N LEU A 375 -16.40 -1.80 -9.78
CA LEU A 375 -17.45 -1.48 -8.80
C LEU A 375 -18.36 -2.67 -8.53
N VAL A 376 -18.62 -3.52 -9.53
CA VAL A 376 -19.35 -4.78 -9.35
C VAL A 376 -18.55 -5.72 -8.46
N THR A 377 -17.25 -5.85 -8.71
CA THR A 377 -16.32 -6.62 -7.89
C THR A 377 -16.30 -6.12 -6.45
N LEU A 378 -16.12 -4.81 -6.27
CA LEU A 378 -16.16 -4.18 -4.95
C LEU A 378 -17.49 -4.43 -4.23
N HIS A 379 -18.60 -4.39 -4.96
CA HIS A 379 -19.92 -4.63 -4.37
C HIS A 379 -20.08 -6.06 -3.85
N VAL A 380 -19.69 -7.07 -4.62
CA VAL A 380 -19.74 -8.48 -4.18
C VAL A 380 -18.78 -8.73 -3.00
N LEU A 381 -17.57 -8.17 -3.06
CA LEU A 381 -16.61 -8.27 -1.94
C LEU A 381 -17.17 -7.62 -0.66
N ALA A 382 -17.78 -6.44 -0.77
CA ALA A 382 -18.29 -5.71 0.38
C ALA A 382 -19.56 -6.35 0.97
N GLN A 383 -20.56 -6.66 0.14
CA GLN A 383 -21.90 -7.06 0.61
C GLN A 383 -22.04 -8.58 0.74
N ASP A 384 -21.60 -9.34 -0.27
CA ASP A 384 -21.88 -10.77 -0.34
C ASP A 384 -20.78 -11.60 0.37
N VAL A 385 -19.52 -11.19 0.23
CA VAL A 385 -18.39 -11.78 0.99
C VAL A 385 -18.33 -11.22 2.41
N GLY A 386 -18.69 -9.94 2.59
CA GLY A 386 -18.66 -9.28 3.90
C GLY A 386 -17.23 -9.00 4.37
N LEU A 387 -16.44 -8.33 3.52
CA LEU A 387 -15.11 -7.84 3.85
C LEU A 387 -15.13 -6.83 5.02
N ARG A 388 -14.09 -6.87 5.85
CA ARG A 388 -13.78 -5.87 6.86
C ARG A 388 -13.12 -4.64 6.27
N GLY A 389 -12.33 -4.82 5.21
CA GLY A 389 -11.65 -3.76 4.47
C GLY A 389 -11.00 -4.29 3.20
N ILE A 390 -10.59 -3.40 2.31
CA ILE A 390 -9.98 -3.76 1.03
C ILE A 390 -8.85 -2.79 0.69
N PHE A 391 -7.72 -3.36 0.27
CA PHE A 391 -6.58 -2.62 -0.26
C PHE A 391 -6.89 -2.10 -1.66
N THR A 392 -6.61 -0.82 -1.89
CA THR A 392 -6.71 -0.19 -3.21
C THR A 392 -5.57 0.79 -3.45
N ASP A 393 -5.07 0.82 -4.68
CA ASP A 393 -4.10 1.81 -5.16
C ASP A 393 -4.76 3.19 -5.33
N TRP A 394 -6.10 3.29 -5.30
CA TRP A 394 -6.84 4.55 -5.29
C TRP A 394 -8.00 4.58 -4.26
N PRO A 395 -7.74 5.06 -3.03
CA PRO A 395 -8.74 5.05 -1.95
C PRO A 395 -10.03 5.80 -2.24
N GLY A 396 -10.02 6.76 -3.17
CA GLY A 396 -11.21 7.52 -3.55
C GLY A 396 -12.37 6.66 -4.03
N THR A 397 -12.08 5.60 -4.82
CA THR A 397 -13.08 4.65 -5.33
C THR A 397 -13.78 3.93 -4.19
N VAL A 398 -12.98 3.32 -3.30
CA VAL A 398 -13.49 2.53 -2.17
C VAL A 398 -14.17 3.40 -1.13
N THR A 399 -13.63 4.59 -0.86
CA THR A 399 -14.24 5.56 0.06
C THR A 399 -15.62 6.00 -0.41
N TYR A 400 -15.77 6.34 -1.69
CA TYR A 400 -17.06 6.74 -2.26
C TYR A 400 -18.10 5.63 -2.06
N TYR A 401 -17.74 4.41 -2.47
CA TYR A 401 -18.59 3.24 -2.29
C TYR A 401 -18.95 3.04 -0.81
N ALA A 402 -17.95 3.08 0.09
CA ALA A 402 -18.15 2.85 1.51
C ALA A 402 -19.12 3.84 2.14
N ASN A 403 -19.03 5.13 1.79
CA ASN A 403 -19.97 6.15 2.27
C ASN A 403 -21.39 5.86 1.77
N CYS A 404 -21.54 5.51 0.50
CA CYS A 404 -22.85 5.26 -0.10
C CYS A 404 -23.56 4.04 0.50
N PHE A 405 -22.80 3.03 0.94
CA PHE A 405 -23.31 1.78 1.51
C PHE A 405 -23.23 1.70 3.04
N GLY A 406 -22.99 2.83 3.74
CA GLY A 406 -23.00 2.86 5.21
C GLY A 406 -21.81 2.17 5.89
N LEU A 407 -20.70 2.00 5.16
CA LEU A 407 -19.43 1.45 5.65
C LEU A 407 -18.43 2.56 6.03
N ALA A 408 -18.87 3.82 6.08
CA ALA A 408 -18.04 4.92 6.57
C ALA A 408 -17.78 4.80 8.08
N ARG A 409 -16.70 5.41 8.58
CA ARG A 409 -16.54 5.56 10.04
C ARG A 409 -17.76 6.31 10.59
N ALA A 410 -18.37 5.79 11.65
CA ALA A 410 -19.35 6.55 12.39
C ALA A 410 -18.68 7.85 12.86
N GLN A 411 -19.34 8.99 12.65
CA GLN A 411 -18.90 10.24 13.27
C GLN A 411 -19.10 10.07 14.79
N CYS A 412 -18.01 10.04 15.55
CA CYS A 412 -18.07 10.12 17.01
C CYS A 412 -18.57 11.50 17.46
#